data_AF-A0A1H9PSB2-F1
#
_entry.id   AF-A0A1H9PSB2-F1
#
_cell.length_a   1.000
_cell.length_b   1.000
_cell.length_c   1.000
_cell.angle_alpha   90.00
_cell.angle_beta   90.00
_cell.angle_gamma   90.00
#
_symmetry.space_group_name_H-M   'P 1'
#
loop_
_entity.id
_entity.type
_entity.pdbx_description
1 polymer ?
#
loop_
_entity_poly.entity_id
_entity_poly.type
_entity_poly.pdbx_seq_one_letter_code
_entity_poly.pdbx_strand_id
1 'polypeptide(L)'
;MKNEEEFKKALRNKEVPLLVIDQKWHRLFAIHGKTQQIVNLENNVNDLLKKQANLKKNHKNLKKVKNQLMKDIVDNMVSSMNENDYDVKDKILTDNKRLIEEINEKLEECEDQLIELPKKISRANEELMIYSMSYCYDKMHVNSSEAEMLANKIKELRVELKKNIIKKQNRDINNREIYSYMHDILGHDIIDLFDLHDDYEETNESK
;
A
#
# COMPACT_ATOMS: atom_id res chain seq x y z
N MET A 1 -0.66 14.95 15.17
CA MET A 1 0.52 15.43 15.95
C MET A 1 0.63 14.84 17.35
N LYS A 2 -0.43 14.64 18.16
CA LYS A 2 -0.27 14.02 19.50
C LYS A 2 0.21 12.55 19.49
N ASN A 3 -0.05 11.80 18.41
CA ASN A 3 0.26 10.36 18.38
C ASN A 3 1.68 10.01 17.92
N GLU A 4 2.42 10.88 17.23
CA GLU A 4 3.74 10.50 16.67
C GLU A 4 4.81 10.24 17.74
N GLU A 5 4.87 11.07 18.78
CA GLU A 5 5.80 10.90 19.91
C GLU A 5 5.49 9.64 20.72
N GLU A 6 4.20 9.33 20.91
CA GLU A 6 3.77 8.09 21.55
C GLU A 6 4.09 6.86 20.69
N PHE A 7 3.89 6.95 19.37
CA PHE A 7 4.29 5.89 18.44
C PHE A 7 5.80 5.66 18.44
N LYS A 8 6.61 6.73 18.40
CA LYS A 8 8.08 6.63 18.51
C LYS A 8 8.48 5.90 19.79
N LYS A 9 7.87 6.24 20.93
CA LYS A 9 8.13 5.56 22.21
C LYS A 9 7.72 4.08 22.17
N ALA A 10 6.55 3.77 21.59
CA ALA A 10 6.07 2.40 21.46
C ALA A 10 6.90 1.53 20.51
N LEU A 11 7.57 2.14 19.53
CA LEU A 11 8.41 1.45 18.55
C LEU A 11 9.83 1.16 19.06
N ARG A 12 10.34 1.86 20.09
CA ARG A 12 11.73 1.67 20.59
C ARG A 12 12.10 0.24 20.97
N ASN A 13 11.13 -0.59 21.34
CA ASN A 13 11.34 -1.97 21.77
C ASN A 13 10.76 -3.00 20.78
N LYS A 14 10.40 -2.57 19.56
CA LYS A 14 9.81 -3.46 18.55
C LYS A 14 10.66 -3.46 17.29
N GLU A 15 10.95 -4.65 16.78
CA GLU A 15 11.50 -4.78 15.44
C GLU A 15 10.42 -4.50 14.41
N VAL A 16 10.65 -3.46 13.59
CA VAL A 16 9.75 -3.08 12.49
C VAL A 16 10.20 -3.82 11.23
N PRO A 17 9.36 -4.70 10.64
CA PRO A 17 9.65 -5.32 9.36
C PRO A 17 9.83 -4.27 8.25
N LEU A 18 10.61 -4.60 7.22
CA LEU A 18 10.77 -3.71 6.05
C LEU A 18 9.44 -3.54 5.31
N LEU A 19 8.84 -2.37 5.46
CA LEU A 19 7.47 -2.10 5.00
C LEU A 19 7.33 -2.12 3.48
N VAL A 20 8.34 -1.60 2.77
CA VAL A 20 8.34 -1.53 1.30
C VAL A 20 8.36 -2.89 0.60
N ILE A 21 8.57 -3.98 1.34
CA ILE A 21 8.52 -5.37 0.84
C ILE A 21 7.26 -6.09 1.38
N ASP A 22 6.59 -5.52 2.39
CA ASP A 22 5.42 -6.13 3.03
C ASP A 22 4.14 -5.88 2.24
N GLN A 23 3.62 -6.92 1.58
CA GLN A 23 2.36 -6.85 0.84
C GLN A 23 1.17 -6.44 1.71
N LYS A 24 1.15 -6.81 3.00
CA LYS A 24 0.05 -6.43 3.91
C LYS A 24 0.04 -4.92 4.12
N TRP A 25 1.22 -4.31 4.29
CA TRP A 25 1.36 -2.87 4.38
C TRP A 25 0.83 -2.17 3.12
N HIS A 26 1.21 -2.64 1.92
CA HIS A 26 0.71 -2.06 0.67
C HIS A 26 -0.83 -2.12 0.53
N ARG A 27 -1.45 -3.21 0.99
CA ARG A 27 -2.92 -3.39 0.94
C ARG A 27 -3.69 -2.37 1.77
N LEU A 28 -3.08 -1.81 2.83
CA LEU A 28 -3.71 -0.77 3.65
C LEU A 28 -4.08 0.48 2.85
N PHE A 29 -3.40 0.71 1.72
CA PHE A 29 -3.60 1.88 0.86
C PHE A 29 -4.37 1.56 -0.43
N ALA A 30 -4.84 0.33 -0.63
CA ALA A 30 -5.44 -0.11 -1.89
C ALA A 30 -6.72 0.67 -2.25
N ILE A 31 -7.49 1.09 -1.25
CA ILE A 31 -8.81 1.74 -1.47
C ILE A 31 -8.65 3.26 -1.61
N HIS A 32 -7.82 3.88 -0.78
CA HIS A 32 -7.76 5.34 -0.64
C HIS A 32 -6.46 5.97 -1.13
N GLY A 33 -5.50 5.15 -1.59
CA GLY A 33 -4.18 5.60 -2.00
C GLY A 33 -3.28 5.99 -0.82
N LYS A 34 -2.01 6.19 -1.14
CA LYS A 34 -0.99 6.69 -0.21
C LYS A 34 -0.98 8.21 -0.21
N THR A 35 -0.68 8.82 0.94
CA THR A 35 -0.40 10.26 0.98
C THR A 35 0.95 10.56 0.36
N GLN A 36 1.16 11.79 -0.11
CA GLN A 36 2.44 12.20 -0.69
C GLN A 36 3.62 12.00 0.27
N GLN A 37 3.42 12.23 1.57
CA GLN A 37 4.43 11.99 2.59
C GLN A 37 4.83 10.52 2.66
N ILE A 38 3.87 9.60 2.66
CA ILE A 38 4.13 8.15 2.69
C ILE A 38 4.85 7.70 1.42
N VAL A 39 4.46 8.22 0.25
CA VAL A 39 5.14 7.92 -1.02
C VAL A 39 6.60 8.40 -0.99
N ASN A 40 6.85 9.60 -0.48
CA ASN A 40 8.22 10.15 -0.38
C ASN A 40 9.09 9.31 0.57
N LEU A 41 8.55 8.90 1.72
CA LEU A 41 9.25 8.04 2.69
C LEU A 41 9.49 6.63 2.13
N GLU A 42 8.51 6.05 1.44
CA GLU A 42 8.66 4.78 0.72
C GLU A 42 9.77 4.84 -0.33
N ASN A 43 9.82 5.90 -1.12
CA ASN A 43 10.88 6.11 -2.11
C ASN A 43 12.24 6.24 -1.44
N ASN A 44 12.34 6.97 -0.33
CA ASN A 44 13.59 7.07 0.44
C ASN A 44 14.09 5.70 0.91
N VAL A 45 13.22 4.87 1.50
CA VAL A 45 13.58 3.51 1.92
C VAL A 45 14.01 2.66 0.71
N ASN A 46 13.26 2.71 -0.39
CA ASN A 46 13.60 1.99 -1.62
C ASN A 46 14.95 2.41 -2.19
N ASP A 47 15.27 3.70 -2.19
CA ASP A 47 16.53 4.21 -2.73
C ASP A 47 17.71 3.84 -1.83
N LEU A 48 17.52 3.81 -0.51
CA LEU A 48 18.53 3.29 0.41
C LEU A 48 18.79 1.79 0.20
N LEU A 49 17.73 0.99 -0.05
CA LEU A 49 17.87 -0.43 -0.39
C LEU A 49 18.60 -0.64 -1.72
N LYS A 50 18.29 0.15 -2.75
CA LYS A 50 19.00 0.13 -4.03
C LYS A 50 20.47 0.50 -3.85
N LYS A 51 20.77 1.54 -3.08
CA LYS A 51 22.15 1.92 -2.72
C LYS A 51 22.86 0.76 -2.03
N GLN A 52 22.22 0.08 -1.09
CA GLN A 52 22.81 -1.08 -0.40
C GLN A 52 23.12 -2.22 -1.36
N ALA A 53 22.20 -2.55 -2.27
CA ALA A 53 22.40 -3.59 -3.27
C ALA A 53 23.56 -3.26 -4.21
N ASN A 54 23.61 -2.03 -4.73
CA ASN A 54 24.69 -1.56 -5.60
C ASN A 54 26.04 -1.59 -4.88
N LEU A 55 26.07 -1.15 -3.63
CA LEU A 55 27.31 -1.07 -2.88
C LEU A 55 27.85 -2.46 -2.52
N LYS A 56 26.97 -3.42 -2.17
CA LYS A 56 27.35 -4.84 -2.04
C LYS A 56 27.93 -5.43 -3.33
N LYS A 57 27.33 -5.11 -4.48
CA LYS A 57 27.82 -5.53 -5.80
C LYS A 57 29.19 -4.93 -6.09
N ASN A 58 29.36 -3.63 -5.85
CA ASN A 58 30.62 -2.92 -6.06
C ASN A 58 31.73 -3.46 -5.17
N HIS A 59 31.47 -3.62 -3.87
CA HIS A 59 32.42 -4.22 -2.92
C HIS A 59 32.85 -5.62 -3.35
N LYS A 60 31.91 -6.48 -3.81
CA LYS A 60 32.24 -7.81 -4.34
C LYS A 60 33.13 -7.73 -5.60
N ASN A 61 32.84 -6.79 -6.50
CA ASN A 61 33.62 -6.60 -7.72
C ASN A 61 35.04 -6.07 -7.42
N LEU A 62 35.17 -5.11 -6.50
CA LEU A 62 36.46 -4.60 -6.05
C LEU A 62 37.33 -5.70 -5.44
N LYS A 63 36.77 -6.57 -4.59
CA LYS A 63 37.49 -7.75 -4.07
C LYS A 63 37.96 -8.69 -5.19
N LYS A 64 37.17 -8.89 -6.24
CA LYS A 64 37.58 -9.70 -7.40
C LYS A 64 38.72 -9.06 -8.18
N VAL A 65 38.63 -7.77 -8.50
CA VAL A 65 39.67 -7.05 -9.24
C VAL A 65 40.97 -7.01 -8.45
N LYS A 66 40.91 -6.72 -7.14
CA LYS A 66 42.07 -6.79 -6.23
C LYS A 66 42.76 -8.17 -6.29
N ASN A 67 41.97 -9.25 -6.20
CA ASN A 67 42.52 -10.60 -6.25
C ASN A 67 43.12 -10.93 -7.62
N GLN A 68 42.58 -10.40 -8.72
CA GLN A 68 43.15 -10.58 -10.05
C GLN A 68 44.49 -9.85 -10.17
N LEU A 69 44.56 -8.58 -9.77
CA LEU A 69 45.81 -7.80 -9.79
C LEU A 69 46.90 -8.46 -8.92
N MET A 70 46.53 -9.03 -7.77
CA MET A 70 47.47 -9.78 -6.93
C MET A 70 48.02 -11.03 -7.64
N LYS A 71 47.19 -11.78 -8.36
CA LYS A 71 47.64 -12.93 -9.17
C LYS A 71 48.55 -12.47 -10.29
N ASP A 72 48.17 -11.42 -11.01
CA ASP A 72 48.97 -10.87 -12.11
C ASP A 72 50.36 -10.42 -11.61
N ILE A 73 50.47 -9.85 -10.40
CA ILE A 73 51.76 -9.52 -9.77
C ILE A 73 52.60 -10.79 -9.53
N VAL A 74 52.01 -11.84 -8.97
CA VAL A 74 52.69 -13.11 -8.69
C VAL A 74 53.16 -13.79 -9.98
N ASP A 75 52.29 -13.85 -11.00
CA ASP A 75 52.59 -14.49 -12.29
C ASP A 75 53.71 -13.74 -13.04
N ASN A 76 53.72 -12.41 -12.98
CA ASN A 76 54.79 -11.58 -13.56
C ASN A 76 56.14 -11.74 -12.82
N MET A 77 56.13 -12.04 -11.52
CA MET A 77 57.35 -12.36 -10.75
C MET A 77 57.91 -13.76 -11.05
N VAL A 78 57.06 -14.74 -11.38
CA VAL A 78 57.47 -16.15 -11.59
C VAL A 78 57.96 -16.43 -13.03
N SER A 79 57.53 -15.66 -14.02
CA SER A 79 57.88 -15.90 -15.43
C SER A 79 59.35 -15.55 -15.76
N SER A 80 60.14 -16.55 -16.19
CA SER A 80 61.60 -16.51 -16.37
C SER A 80 62.11 -15.45 -17.36
N MET A 81 63.33 -14.97 -17.10
CA MET A 81 63.92 -13.72 -17.58
C MET A 81 64.37 -13.70 -19.06
N ASN A 82 63.96 -12.65 -19.77
CA ASN A 82 64.72 -12.02 -20.86
C ASN A 82 65.05 -10.58 -20.41
N GLU A 83 66.31 -10.14 -20.52
CA GLU A 83 66.76 -8.81 -20.05
C GLU A 83 66.01 -7.64 -20.71
N ASN A 84 65.45 -7.85 -21.92
CA ASN A 84 64.74 -6.81 -22.69
C ASN A 84 63.33 -6.48 -22.16
N ASP A 85 62.73 -7.30 -21.29
CA ASP A 85 61.36 -7.11 -20.77
C ASP A 85 61.30 -6.52 -19.35
N TYR A 86 62.44 -6.26 -18.73
CA TYR A 86 62.51 -5.85 -17.32
C TYR A 86 61.79 -4.51 -17.06
N ASP A 87 62.03 -3.50 -17.91
CA ASP A 87 61.46 -2.15 -17.75
C ASP A 87 59.93 -2.12 -17.96
N VAL A 88 59.42 -3.01 -18.81
CA VAL A 88 57.98 -3.17 -19.05
C VAL A 88 57.30 -3.87 -17.87
N LYS A 89 57.93 -4.93 -17.34
CA LYS A 89 57.41 -5.64 -16.15
C LYS A 89 57.44 -4.78 -14.88
N ASP A 90 58.47 -3.98 -14.68
CA ASP A 90 58.57 -3.09 -13.51
C ASP A 90 57.47 -2.02 -13.52
N LYS A 91 57.16 -1.46 -14.69
CA LYS A 91 56.01 -0.56 -14.89
C LYS A 91 54.67 -1.23 -14.57
N ILE A 92 54.45 -2.45 -15.07
CA ILE A 92 53.23 -3.22 -14.79
C ILE A 92 53.10 -3.51 -13.28
N LEU A 93 54.20 -3.87 -12.61
CA LEU A 93 54.21 -4.16 -11.17
C LEU A 93 53.92 -2.91 -10.33
N THR A 94 54.51 -1.76 -10.69
CA THR A 94 54.27 -0.49 -10.01
C THR A 94 52.84 0.01 -10.21
N ASP A 95 52.31 -0.07 -11.43
CA ASP A 95 50.92 0.27 -11.72
C ASP A 95 49.93 -0.65 -10.99
N ASN A 96 50.17 -1.96 -10.97
CA ASN A 96 49.31 -2.90 -10.25
C ASN A 96 49.32 -2.65 -8.74
N LYS A 97 50.47 -2.30 -8.14
CA LYS A 97 50.55 -1.91 -6.72
C LYS A 97 49.73 -0.65 -6.43
N ARG A 98 49.89 0.39 -7.25
CA ARG A 98 49.11 1.63 -7.14
C ARG A 98 47.60 1.37 -7.24
N LEU A 99 47.19 0.56 -8.22
CA LEU A 99 45.77 0.18 -8.40
C LEU A 99 45.24 -0.63 -7.20
N ILE A 100 46.06 -1.50 -6.60
CA ILE A 100 45.66 -2.24 -5.39
C ILE A 100 45.46 -1.30 -4.20
N GLU A 101 46.32 -0.29 -4.02
CA GLU A 101 46.15 0.74 -2.98
C GLU A 101 44.84 1.51 -3.17
N GLU A 102 44.57 2.01 -4.38
CA GLU A 102 43.29 2.69 -4.69
C GLU A 102 42.06 1.78 -4.48
N ILE A 103 42.17 0.49 -4.79
CA ILE A 103 41.10 -0.48 -4.53
C ILE A 103 40.92 -0.72 -3.04
N ASN A 104 42.00 -0.71 -2.24
CA ASN A 104 41.92 -0.86 -0.80
C ASN A 104 41.18 0.32 -0.16
N GLU A 105 41.51 1.55 -0.55
CA GLU A 105 40.81 2.75 -0.08
C GLU A 105 39.31 2.69 -0.41
N LYS A 106 38.97 2.34 -1.67
CA LYS A 106 37.56 2.19 -2.09
C LYS A 106 36.84 1.04 -1.37
N LEU A 107 37.56 -0.02 -1.00
CA LEU A 107 36.99 -1.14 -0.23
C LEU A 107 36.68 -0.71 1.19
N GLU A 108 37.58 0.03 1.84
CA GLU A 108 37.38 0.56 3.19
C GLU A 108 36.16 1.50 3.22
N GLU A 109 36.08 2.44 2.27
CA GLU A 109 34.92 3.33 2.14
C GLU A 109 33.61 2.54 1.92
N CYS A 110 33.65 1.48 1.11
CA CYS A 110 32.49 0.61 0.93
C CYS A 110 32.11 -0.13 2.22
N GLU A 111 33.08 -0.66 2.96
CA GLU A 111 32.84 -1.40 4.20
C GLU A 111 32.21 -0.49 5.27
N ASP A 112 32.71 0.74 5.41
CA ASP A 112 32.12 1.76 6.30
C ASP A 112 30.67 2.08 5.91
N GLN A 113 30.42 2.33 4.62
CA GLN A 113 29.05 2.59 4.14
C GLN A 113 28.14 1.38 4.36
N LEU A 114 28.63 0.13 4.23
CA LEU A 114 27.84 -1.08 4.51
C LEU A 114 27.47 -1.22 5.98
N ILE A 115 28.25 -0.66 6.90
CA ILE A 115 27.95 -0.65 8.34
C ILE A 115 26.89 0.41 8.66
N GLU A 116 26.98 1.59 8.06
CA GLU A 116 26.05 2.69 8.33
C GLU A 116 24.67 2.50 7.70
N LEU A 117 24.63 1.99 6.47
CA LEU A 117 23.43 1.98 5.64
C LEU A 117 22.26 1.18 6.25
N PRO A 118 22.47 0.01 6.90
CA PRO A 118 21.42 -0.69 7.63
C PRO A 118 20.75 0.18 8.70
N LYS A 119 21.53 1.01 9.43
CA LYS A 119 20.99 1.93 10.45
C LYS A 119 20.15 3.03 9.80
N LYS A 120 20.60 3.56 8.66
CA LYS A 120 19.85 4.57 7.88
C LYS A 120 18.54 3.98 7.36
N ILE A 121 18.56 2.75 6.84
CA ILE A 121 17.37 2.02 6.38
C ILE A 121 16.39 1.79 7.54
N SER A 122 16.86 1.32 8.69
CA SER A 122 16.00 1.09 9.88
C SER A 122 15.28 2.38 10.28
N ARG A 123 16.01 3.48 10.41
CA ARG A 123 15.44 4.78 10.78
C ARG A 123 14.41 5.27 9.77
N ALA A 124 14.71 5.18 8.47
CA ALA A 124 13.78 5.58 7.41
C ALA A 124 12.52 4.68 7.39
N ASN A 125 12.68 3.39 7.67
CA ASN A 125 11.57 2.44 7.75
C ASN A 125 10.70 2.66 9.00
N GLU A 126 11.30 3.00 10.14
CA GLU A 126 10.59 3.41 11.36
C GLU A 126 9.78 4.69 11.13
N GLU A 127 10.37 5.68 10.47
CA GLU A 127 9.67 6.91 10.09
C GLU A 127 8.48 6.61 9.17
N LEU A 128 8.68 5.79 8.14
CA LEU A 128 7.60 5.32 7.27
C LEU A 128 6.49 4.62 8.06
N MET A 129 6.83 3.82 9.08
CA MET A 129 5.87 3.13 9.94
C MET A 129 5.03 4.11 10.75
N ILE A 130 5.64 5.13 11.33
CA ILE A 130 4.96 6.13 12.15
C ILE A 130 3.90 6.87 11.32
N TYR A 131 4.29 7.34 10.13
CA TYR A 131 3.36 8.03 9.23
C TYR A 131 2.26 7.10 8.71
N SER A 132 2.60 5.86 8.39
CA SER A 132 1.62 4.84 7.99
C SER A 132 0.60 4.58 9.10
N MET A 133 1.06 4.44 10.35
CA MET A 133 0.18 4.21 11.49
C MET A 133 -0.72 5.41 11.78
N SER A 134 -0.19 6.63 11.74
CA SER A 134 -1.01 7.84 11.92
C SER A 134 -2.15 7.88 10.90
N TYR A 135 -1.82 7.65 9.62
CA TYR A 135 -2.83 7.60 8.56
C TYR A 135 -3.87 6.50 8.80
N CYS A 136 -3.44 5.28 9.15
CA CYS A 136 -4.34 4.17 9.37
C CYS A 136 -5.29 4.41 10.56
N TYR A 137 -4.80 5.01 11.66
CA TYR A 137 -5.64 5.33 12.80
C TYR A 137 -6.68 6.39 12.47
N ASP A 138 -6.30 7.46 11.78
CA ASP A 138 -7.23 8.52 11.37
C ASP A 138 -8.32 7.92 10.47
N LYS A 139 -7.95 7.03 9.54
CA LYS A 139 -8.91 6.33 8.68
C LYS A 139 -9.81 5.36 9.43
N MET A 140 -9.28 4.59 10.39
CA MET A 140 -10.10 3.71 11.22
C MET A 140 -11.16 4.50 12.00
N HIS A 141 -10.79 5.67 12.51
CA HIS A 141 -11.73 6.51 13.25
C HIS A 141 -12.84 7.05 12.35
N VAL A 142 -12.50 7.58 11.17
CA VAL A 142 -13.49 8.04 10.19
C VAL A 142 -14.42 6.90 9.78
N ASN A 143 -13.87 5.75 9.40
CA ASN A 143 -14.66 4.60 8.98
C ASN A 143 -15.62 4.11 10.08
N SER A 144 -15.18 4.13 11.35
CA SER A 144 -16.02 3.71 12.47
C SER A 144 -17.20 4.67 12.68
N SER A 145 -16.95 5.97 12.60
CA SER A 145 -17.99 7.01 12.70
C SER A 145 -18.99 6.92 11.55
N GLU A 146 -18.50 6.75 10.31
CA GLU A 146 -19.35 6.58 9.13
C GLU A 146 -20.19 5.30 9.22
N ALA A 147 -19.61 4.20 9.69
CA ALA A 147 -20.32 2.94 9.89
C ALA A 147 -21.46 3.08 10.91
N GLU A 148 -21.22 3.79 12.02
CA GLU A 148 -22.26 4.06 13.02
C GLU A 148 -23.37 4.96 12.48
N MET A 149 -23.01 6.03 11.78
CA MET A 149 -23.97 6.92 11.10
C MET A 149 -24.84 6.15 10.10
N LEU A 150 -24.23 5.30 9.28
CA LEU A 150 -24.95 4.44 8.32
C LEU A 150 -25.87 3.44 9.03
N ALA A 151 -25.42 2.84 10.14
CA ALA A 151 -26.24 1.92 10.93
C ALA A 151 -27.50 2.61 11.47
N ASN A 152 -27.37 3.85 11.97
CA ASN A 152 -28.50 4.65 12.44
C ASN A 152 -29.46 5.00 11.29
N LYS A 153 -28.93 5.43 10.15
CA LYS A 153 -29.75 5.72 8.96
C LYS A 153 -30.52 4.49 8.46
N ILE A 154 -29.87 3.32 8.45
CA ILE A 154 -30.52 2.05 8.10
C ILE A 154 -31.66 1.74 9.08
N LYS A 155 -31.46 1.98 10.38
CA LYS A 155 -32.48 1.74 11.41
C LYS A 155 -33.69 2.66 11.21
N GLU A 156 -33.48 3.93 10.93
CA GLU A 156 -34.55 4.90 10.65
C GLU A 156 -35.35 4.52 9.41
N LEU A 157 -34.67 4.23 8.30
CA LEU A 157 -35.30 3.79 7.05
C LEU A 157 -36.13 2.50 7.25
N ARG A 158 -35.67 1.56 8.09
CA ARG A 158 -36.45 0.37 8.43
C ARG A 158 -37.73 0.69 9.19
N VAL A 159 -37.72 1.67 10.09
CA VAL A 159 -38.92 2.10 10.81
C VAL A 159 -39.92 2.77 9.86
N GLU A 160 -39.42 3.64 8.99
CA GLU A 160 -40.24 4.29 7.98
C GLU A 160 -40.88 3.29 7.01
N LEU A 161 -40.08 2.34 6.52
CA LEU A 161 -40.55 1.26 5.66
C LEU A 161 -41.68 0.47 6.34
N LYS A 162 -41.53 0.10 7.62
CA LYS A 162 -42.60 -0.58 8.37
C LYS A 162 -43.88 0.25 8.45
N LYS A 163 -43.78 1.57 8.70
CA LYS A 163 -44.95 2.46 8.71
C LYS A 163 -45.63 2.50 7.34
N ASN A 164 -44.86 2.59 6.26
CA ASN A 164 -45.39 2.64 4.90
C ASN A 164 -46.05 1.32 4.50
N ILE A 165 -45.50 0.18 4.92
CA ILE A 165 -46.14 -1.14 4.73
C ILE A 165 -47.52 -1.18 5.39
N ILE A 166 -47.63 -0.75 6.66
CA ILE A 166 -48.92 -0.74 7.38
C ILE A 166 -49.91 0.22 6.70
N LYS A 167 -49.46 1.41 6.31
CA LYS A 167 -50.31 2.37 5.58
C LYS A 167 -50.85 1.77 4.29
N LYS A 168 -50.01 1.09 3.50
CA LYS A 168 -50.42 0.41 2.29
C LYS A 168 -51.48 -0.67 2.61
N GLN A 169 -51.19 -1.55 3.56
CA GLN A 169 -52.12 -2.61 3.97
C GLN A 169 -53.48 -2.08 4.42
N ASN A 170 -53.51 -0.98 5.19
CA ASN A 170 -54.76 -0.35 5.59
C ASN A 170 -55.54 0.23 4.40
N ARG A 171 -54.85 0.80 3.41
CA ARG A 171 -55.50 1.27 2.18
C ARG A 171 -56.06 0.09 1.37
N ASP A 172 -55.31 -0.99 1.23
CA ASP A 172 -55.75 -2.20 0.53
C ASP A 172 -56.96 -2.87 1.24
N ILE A 173 -57.02 -2.83 2.57
CA ILE A 173 -58.19 -3.30 3.34
C ILE A 173 -59.37 -2.37 3.10
N ASN A 174 -59.20 -1.06 3.29
CA ASN A 174 -60.27 -0.08 3.12
C ASN A 174 -60.84 -0.11 1.69
N ASN A 175 -60.00 -0.21 0.67
CA ASN A 175 -60.45 -0.34 -0.71
C ASN A 175 -61.33 -1.59 -0.90
N ARG A 176 -60.93 -2.74 -0.32
CA ARG A 176 -61.75 -3.96 -0.37
C ARG A 176 -63.07 -3.82 0.40
N GLU A 177 -63.07 -3.13 1.54
CA GLU A 177 -64.29 -2.87 2.32
C GLU A 177 -65.24 -1.93 1.58
N ILE A 178 -64.73 -0.85 0.99
CA ILE A 178 -65.50 0.07 0.13
C ILE A 178 -66.11 -0.71 -1.03
N TYR A 179 -65.31 -1.51 -1.73
CA TYR A 179 -65.76 -2.31 -2.87
C TYR A 179 -66.82 -3.35 -2.46
N SER A 180 -66.63 -4.06 -1.34
CA SER A 180 -67.62 -4.99 -0.80
C SER A 180 -68.94 -4.29 -0.47
N TYR A 181 -68.88 -3.14 0.20
CA TYR A 181 -70.06 -2.35 0.55
C TYR A 181 -70.80 -1.83 -0.70
N MET A 182 -70.05 -1.40 -1.72
CA MET A 182 -70.61 -0.98 -3.00
C MET A 182 -71.35 -2.13 -3.70
N HIS A 183 -70.77 -3.34 -3.72
CA HIS A 183 -71.43 -4.57 -4.20
C HIS A 183 -72.71 -4.88 -3.43
N ASP A 184 -72.68 -4.81 -2.09
CA ASP A 184 -73.82 -5.15 -1.22
C ASP A 184 -75.02 -4.20 -1.43
N ILE A 185 -74.78 -2.93 -1.75
CA ILE A 185 -75.85 -1.93 -1.95
C ILE A 185 -76.35 -1.86 -3.39
N LEU A 186 -75.44 -1.85 -4.36
CA LEU A 186 -75.77 -1.57 -5.76
C LEU A 186 -76.08 -2.85 -6.55
N GLY A 187 -75.74 -4.02 -6.01
CA GLY A 187 -75.87 -5.30 -6.71
C GLY A 187 -74.73 -5.52 -7.72
N HIS A 188 -74.49 -6.79 -8.03
CA HIS A 188 -73.35 -7.25 -8.82
C HIS A 188 -73.25 -6.57 -10.20
N ASP A 189 -74.39 -6.44 -10.88
CA ASP A 189 -74.48 -5.95 -12.27
C ASP A 189 -74.06 -4.48 -12.45
N ILE A 190 -74.10 -3.66 -11.39
CA ILE A 190 -73.77 -2.22 -11.47
C ILE A 190 -72.28 -1.97 -11.20
N ILE A 191 -71.65 -2.74 -10.31
CA ILE A 191 -70.22 -2.59 -9.99
C ILE A 191 -69.32 -3.11 -11.10
N ASP A 192 -69.70 -4.24 -11.73
CA ASP A 192 -68.98 -4.77 -12.88
C ASP A 192 -68.87 -3.76 -14.05
N LEU A 193 -69.84 -2.82 -14.15
CA LEU A 193 -69.84 -1.75 -15.14
C LEU A 193 -68.84 -0.62 -14.82
N PHE A 194 -68.56 -0.38 -13.53
CA PHE A 194 -67.53 0.58 -13.09
C PHE A 194 -66.11 -0.01 -13.18
N ASP A 195 -65.92 -1.30 -12.88
CA ASP A 195 -64.61 -1.97 -12.98
C ASP A 195 -64.08 -2.02 -14.42
N LEU A 196 -64.97 -2.22 -15.40
CA LEU A 196 -64.60 -2.11 -16.81
C LEU A 196 -63.96 -0.74 -17.12
N HIS A 197 -64.40 0.33 -16.47
CA HIS A 197 -63.91 1.69 -16.73
C HIS A 197 -62.51 1.94 -16.16
N ASP A 198 -62.19 1.43 -14.98
CA ASP A 198 -60.86 1.58 -14.36
C ASP A 198 -59.77 0.81 -15.14
N ASP A 199 -60.09 -0.40 -15.63
CA ASP A 199 -59.18 -1.19 -16.49
C ASP A 199 -58.89 -0.50 -17.85
N TYR A 200 -59.86 0.26 -18.38
CA TYR A 200 -59.69 1.06 -19.62
C TYR A 200 -58.82 2.32 -19.41
N GLU A 201 -58.76 2.90 -18.20
CA GLU A 201 -57.90 4.07 -17.93
C GLU A 201 -56.44 3.68 -17.66
N GLU A 202 -56.16 2.61 -16.90
CA GLU A 202 -54.78 2.14 -16.66
C GLU A 202 -54.05 1.72 -17.95
N THR A 203 -54.79 1.16 -18.92
CA THR A 203 -54.23 0.78 -20.23
C THR A 203 -53.96 1.98 -21.16
N ASN A 204 -54.55 3.15 -20.90
CA ASN A 204 -54.34 4.36 -21.69
C ASN A 204 -53.29 5.31 -21.10
N GLU A 205 -53.04 5.28 -19.78
CA GLU A 205 -51.93 6.04 -19.16
C GLU A 205 -50.55 5.40 -19.36
N SER A 206 -50.49 4.11 -19.75
CA SER A 206 -49.24 3.37 -19.99
C SER A 206 -48.71 3.46 -21.44
N LYS A 207 -49.18 4.41 -22.25
CA LYS A 207 -48.74 4.64 -23.64
C LYS A 207 -47.97 5.94 -23.82
#